data_AF-A0A023FI96-F1
#
_entry.id   AF-A0A023FI96-F1
#
_cell.length_a   1.000
_cell.length_b   1.000
_cell.length_c   1.000
_cell.angle_alpha   90.00
_cell.angle_beta   90.00
_cell.angle_gamma   90.00
#
_symmetry.space_group_name_H-M   'P 1'
#
loop_
_entity.id
_entity.type
_entity.pdbx_description
1 polymer ?
#
loop_
_entity_poly.entity_id
_entity_poly.type
_entity_poly.pdbx_seq_one_letter_code
_entity_poly.pdbx_strand_id
1 'polypeptide(L)'
;TLDACDGKQARRTGTNSPLGELFDHGCDSISTVFVALAVCIAVKLGSYPAWMFFQCFVAIALFYCAHWQTYVSGTLRFGKFDVTEAQFAVMLIHLVSALFGPDIWATKLPLFNVELRLLPVAAALSVSLVMCYTDIAVILSGGVGKNGSTVAGTSVLSPSIPIALVVVPAFIIYQKSTTSIYEHHPCLYIIAFGMVAAKVTNRLVVAHMCRSEMDYMDSALLGPGMLFLNQYFNTFINEYAILILCLVYSVGNLVHYSVTVCNQICAHLQIPPAAD
;
A
#
# COMPACT_ATOMS: atom_id res chain seq x y z
N THR A 1 1.42 -8.95 17.13
CA THR A 1 2.70 -8.37 16.66
C THR A 1 3.13 -7.28 17.64
N LEU A 2 4.36 -6.75 17.54
CA LEU A 2 4.79 -5.61 18.38
C LEU A 2 4.00 -4.34 18.08
N ASP A 3 3.67 -4.17 16.81
CA ASP A 3 2.82 -3.11 16.27
C ASP A 3 1.48 -3.02 17.04
N ALA A 4 0.65 -4.07 17.04
CA ALA A 4 -0.62 -4.13 17.78
C ALA A 4 -0.57 -3.97 19.33
N CYS A 5 0.61 -3.79 19.93
CA CYS A 5 0.75 -3.47 21.35
C CYS A 5 0.33 -2.04 21.66
N ASP A 6 0.49 -1.10 20.74
CA ASP A 6 0.20 0.32 20.94
C ASP A 6 -1.30 0.58 21.19
N GLY A 7 -2.20 0.01 20.38
CA GLY A 7 -3.65 0.13 20.54
C GLY A 7 -4.16 -0.63 21.77
N LYS A 8 -3.53 -1.75 22.14
CA LYS A 8 -3.82 -2.43 23.41
C LYS A 8 -3.45 -1.55 24.60
N GLN A 9 -2.29 -0.91 24.54
CA GLN A 9 -1.83 0.00 25.56
C GLN A 9 -2.73 1.22 25.65
N ALA A 10 -3.05 1.86 24.53
CA ALA A 10 -3.93 3.04 24.47
C ALA A 10 -5.33 2.76 25.04
N ARG A 11 -5.89 1.57 24.78
CA ARG A 11 -7.14 1.14 25.42
C ARG A 11 -7.00 0.93 26.92
N ARG A 12 -5.88 0.36 27.37
CA ARG A 12 -5.60 0.15 28.80
C ARG A 12 -5.44 1.46 29.57
N THR A 13 -4.82 2.46 28.96
CA THR A 13 -4.57 3.77 29.56
C THR A 13 -5.67 4.79 29.29
N GLY A 14 -6.64 4.48 28.44
CA GLY A 14 -7.69 5.41 28.03
C GLY A 14 -7.20 6.55 27.13
N THR A 15 -6.05 6.38 26.45
CA THR A 15 -5.38 7.41 25.64
C THR A 15 -5.54 7.19 24.14
N ASN A 16 -6.66 6.58 23.71
CA ASN A 16 -6.94 6.41 22.28
C ASN A 16 -7.16 7.80 21.64
N SER A 17 -6.58 8.03 20.47
CA SER A 17 -6.71 9.31 19.76
C SER A 17 -6.64 9.12 18.24
N PRO A 18 -7.19 10.05 17.44
CA PRO A 18 -7.00 10.07 15.98
C PRO A 18 -5.53 10.14 15.56
N LEU A 19 -4.65 10.72 16.40
CA LEU A 19 -3.21 10.71 16.15
C LEU A 19 -2.63 9.28 16.19
N GLY A 20 -3.05 8.48 17.17
CA GLY A 20 -2.64 7.09 17.29
C GLY A 20 -3.10 6.27 16.09
N GLU A 21 -4.37 6.43 15.68
CA GLU A 21 -4.93 5.79 14.49
C GLU A 21 -4.18 6.19 13.21
N LEU A 22 -3.85 7.47 13.04
CA LEU A 22 -3.05 7.94 11.91
C LEU A 22 -1.66 7.30 11.88
N PHE A 23 -1.02 7.19 13.04
CA PHE A 23 0.34 6.68 13.13
C PHE A 23 0.37 5.18 12.83
N ASP A 24 -0.54 4.41 13.42
CA ASP A 24 -0.73 2.98 13.20
C ASP A 24 -0.94 2.68 11.70
N HIS A 25 -2.02 3.23 11.11
CA HIS A 25 -2.33 3.01 9.69
C HIS A 25 -1.30 3.65 8.74
N GLY A 26 -0.67 4.74 9.17
CA GLY A 26 0.40 5.39 8.45
C GLY A 26 1.63 4.50 8.30
N CYS A 27 2.05 3.87 9.40
CA CYS A 27 3.12 2.88 9.42
C CYS A 27 2.73 1.60 8.65
N ASP A 28 1.49 1.14 8.76
CA ASP A 28 0.98 -0.02 8.03
C ASP A 28 1.01 0.16 6.51
N SER A 29 0.70 1.37 6.03
CA SER A 29 0.76 1.67 4.59
C SER A 29 2.16 1.52 4.01
N ILE A 30 3.20 1.90 4.78
CA ILE A 30 4.60 1.77 4.41
C ILE A 30 5.03 0.30 4.58
N SER A 31 4.69 -0.32 5.71
CA SER A 31 5.05 -1.70 6.02
C SER A 31 4.49 -2.68 4.98
N THR A 32 3.28 -2.44 4.48
CA THR A 32 2.65 -3.22 3.40
C THR A 32 3.53 -3.29 2.15
N VAL A 33 4.18 -2.19 1.76
CA VAL A 33 5.10 -2.15 0.59
C VAL A 33 6.29 -3.08 0.83
N PHE A 34 6.93 -2.97 1.99
CA PHE A 34 8.12 -3.76 2.33
C PHE A 34 7.79 -5.23 2.56
N VAL A 35 6.67 -5.55 3.20
CA VAL A 35 6.22 -6.92 3.44
C VAL A 35 5.88 -7.61 2.12
N ALA A 36 5.14 -6.95 1.22
CA ALA A 36 4.82 -7.51 -0.09
C ALA A 36 6.09 -7.77 -0.92
N LEU A 37 7.03 -6.82 -0.90
CA LEU A 37 8.33 -6.99 -1.56
C LEU A 37 9.17 -8.11 -0.94
N ALA A 38 9.22 -8.20 0.40
CA ALA A 38 9.97 -9.20 1.13
C ALA A 38 9.47 -10.63 0.81
N VAL A 39 8.15 -10.83 0.72
CA VAL A 39 7.56 -12.09 0.26
C VAL A 39 8.03 -12.43 -1.14
N CYS A 40 8.00 -11.47 -2.07
CA CYS A 40 8.46 -11.69 -3.44
C CYS A 40 9.94 -12.08 -3.50
N ILE A 41 10.79 -11.45 -2.69
CA ILE A 41 12.21 -11.77 -2.58
C ILE A 41 12.41 -13.18 -2.01
N ALA A 42 11.71 -13.52 -0.91
CA ALA A 42 11.82 -14.80 -0.24
C ALA A 42 11.50 -15.98 -1.17
N VAL A 43 10.49 -15.84 -2.03
CA VAL A 43 10.08 -16.89 -2.98
C VAL A 43 10.74 -16.77 -4.37
N LYS A 44 11.73 -15.86 -4.51
CA LYS A 44 12.43 -15.56 -5.78
C LYS A 44 11.49 -15.15 -6.93
N LEU A 45 10.40 -14.45 -6.64
CA LEU A 45 9.40 -14.07 -7.64
C LEU A 45 9.93 -13.07 -8.69
N GLY A 46 11.10 -12.47 -8.48
CA GLY A 46 11.75 -11.59 -9.45
C GLY A 46 12.08 -12.26 -10.80
N SER A 47 12.12 -13.60 -10.88
CA SER A 47 12.20 -14.29 -12.18
C SER A 47 10.90 -14.25 -12.99
N TYR A 48 9.81 -13.76 -12.37
CA TYR A 48 8.51 -13.50 -12.98
C TYR A 48 8.11 -12.04 -12.72
N PRO A 49 8.74 -11.04 -13.39
CA PRO A 49 8.56 -9.63 -13.08
C PRO A 49 7.09 -9.18 -13.09
N ALA A 50 6.29 -9.66 -14.05
CA ALA A 50 4.86 -9.33 -14.11
C ALA A 50 4.08 -9.82 -12.86
N TRP A 51 4.39 -11.03 -12.36
CA TRP A 51 3.77 -11.55 -11.13
C TRP A 51 4.24 -10.82 -9.89
N MET A 52 5.52 -10.44 -9.83
CA MET A 52 6.06 -9.60 -8.76
C MET A 52 5.39 -8.22 -8.74
N PHE A 53 5.22 -7.59 -9.90
CA PHE A 53 4.50 -6.32 -10.04
C PHE A 53 3.07 -6.47 -9.55
N PHE A 54 2.34 -7.45 -10.11
CA PHE A 54 0.95 -7.69 -9.78
C PHE A 54 0.75 -7.93 -8.29
N GLN A 55 1.53 -8.82 -7.68
CA GLN A 55 1.44 -9.15 -6.26
C GLN A 55 1.64 -7.92 -5.37
N CYS A 56 2.70 -7.13 -5.62
CA CYS A 56 3.00 -5.96 -4.79
C CYS A 56 1.94 -4.86 -4.94
N PHE A 57 1.51 -4.56 -6.17
CA PHE A 57 0.50 -3.52 -6.40
C PHE A 57 -0.91 -3.95 -5.96
N VAL A 58 -1.24 -5.24 -6.01
CA VAL A 58 -2.48 -5.76 -5.42
C VAL A 58 -2.48 -5.64 -3.90
N ALA A 59 -1.37 -5.98 -3.23
CA ALA A 59 -1.27 -5.81 -1.78
C ALA A 59 -1.46 -4.35 -1.36
N ILE A 60 -0.81 -3.42 -2.05
CA ILE A 60 -0.96 -1.97 -1.84
C ILE A 60 -2.41 -1.52 -2.12
N ALA A 61 -3.00 -1.96 -3.22
CA ALA A 61 -4.37 -1.58 -3.60
C ALA A 61 -5.42 -2.12 -2.63
N LEU A 62 -5.27 -3.34 -2.12
CA LEU A 62 -6.17 -3.92 -1.12
C LEU A 62 -6.08 -3.18 0.22
N PHE A 63 -4.87 -2.83 0.65
CA PHE A 63 -4.70 -2.01 1.85
C PHE A 63 -5.37 -0.63 1.69
N TYR A 64 -5.28 -0.03 0.50
CA TYR A 64 -6.02 1.18 0.17
C TYR A 64 -7.55 0.96 0.16
N CYS A 65 -8.02 -0.17 -0.39
CA CYS A 65 -9.45 -0.50 -0.46
C CYS A 65 -10.08 -0.68 0.93
N ALA A 66 -9.37 -1.26 1.90
CA ALA A 66 -9.84 -1.34 3.29
C ALA A 66 -10.08 0.07 3.89
N HIS A 67 -9.18 1.01 3.63
CA HIS A 67 -9.34 2.40 4.06
C HIS A 67 -10.41 3.16 3.28
N TRP A 68 -10.58 2.84 2.00
CA TRP A 68 -11.67 3.37 1.18
C TRP A 68 -13.03 2.87 1.69
N GLN A 69 -13.16 1.58 1.94
CA GLN A 69 -14.32 0.99 2.61
C GLN A 69 -14.60 1.67 3.96
N THR A 70 -13.57 2.01 4.74
CA THR A 70 -13.70 2.74 6.00
C THR A 70 -14.18 4.18 5.80
N TYR A 71 -13.64 4.90 4.80
CA TYR A 71 -14.09 6.23 4.40
C TYR A 71 -15.56 6.26 3.93
N VAL A 72 -16.05 5.17 3.34
CA VAL A 72 -17.45 5.03 2.93
C VAL A 72 -18.34 4.65 4.11
N SER A 73 -17.99 3.59 4.82
CA SER A 73 -18.86 2.95 5.82
C SER A 73 -18.69 3.48 7.25
N GLY A 74 -17.74 4.36 7.49
CA GLY A 74 -17.49 4.98 8.80
C GLY A 74 -16.74 4.08 9.80
N THR A 75 -16.47 2.82 9.46
CA THR A 75 -15.84 1.83 10.35
C THR A 75 -14.97 0.88 9.55
N LEU A 76 -13.80 0.53 10.06
CA LEU A 76 -12.96 -0.52 9.49
C LEU A 76 -13.58 -1.88 9.80
N ARG A 77 -13.83 -2.69 8.76
CA ARG A 77 -14.50 -3.99 8.90
C ARG A 77 -13.50 -5.10 8.68
N PHE A 78 -13.31 -5.93 9.71
CA PHE A 78 -12.41 -7.06 9.62
C PHE A 78 -13.08 -8.28 8.98
N GLY A 79 -12.37 -8.92 8.07
CA GLY A 79 -12.78 -10.15 7.40
C GLY A 79 -12.52 -11.41 8.23
N LYS A 80 -12.95 -12.57 7.70
CA LYS A 80 -12.54 -13.88 8.26
C LYS A 80 -11.08 -14.20 7.98
N PHE A 81 -10.57 -13.71 6.86
CA PHE A 81 -9.16 -13.69 6.51
C PHE A 81 -8.76 -12.23 6.44
N ASP A 82 -7.79 -11.86 7.27
CA ASP A 82 -7.35 -10.47 7.40
C ASP A 82 -5.84 -10.41 7.64
N VAL A 83 -5.34 -9.24 8.07
CA VAL A 83 -3.92 -8.98 8.33
C VAL A 83 -3.30 -10.07 9.22
N THR A 84 -4.02 -10.61 10.20
CA THR A 84 -3.46 -11.62 11.13
C THR A 84 -3.06 -12.91 10.40
N GLU A 85 -3.97 -13.52 9.65
CA GLU A 85 -3.71 -14.76 8.89
C GLU A 85 -2.65 -14.51 7.82
N ALA A 86 -2.70 -13.35 7.15
CA ALA A 86 -1.69 -12.95 6.18
C ALA A 86 -0.29 -12.88 6.82
N GLN A 87 -0.15 -12.28 8.00
CA GLN A 87 1.13 -12.21 8.71
C GLN A 87 1.66 -13.60 9.09
N PHE A 88 0.80 -14.53 9.52
CA PHE A 88 1.23 -15.92 9.76
C PHE A 88 1.72 -16.61 8.49
N ALA A 89 1.06 -16.39 7.35
CA ALA A 89 1.51 -16.91 6.06
C ALA A 89 2.87 -16.31 5.65
N VAL A 90 3.06 -15.00 5.83
CA VAL A 90 4.34 -14.32 5.58
C VAL A 90 5.46 -14.89 6.46
N MET A 91 5.20 -15.05 7.76
CA MET A 91 6.16 -15.66 8.70
C MET A 91 6.53 -17.08 8.29
N LEU A 92 5.56 -17.89 7.87
CA LEU A 92 5.81 -19.26 7.38
C LEU A 92 6.67 -19.25 6.12
N ILE A 93 6.36 -18.40 5.13
CA ILE A 93 7.15 -18.26 3.90
C ILE A 93 8.61 -17.90 4.22
N HIS A 94 8.82 -16.96 5.14
CA HIS A 94 10.17 -16.54 5.53
C HIS A 94 10.90 -17.63 6.30
N LEU A 95 10.21 -18.35 7.19
CA LEU A 95 10.80 -19.47 7.93
C LEU A 95 11.22 -20.61 6.98
N VAL A 96 10.37 -20.99 6.02
CA VAL A 96 10.71 -22.00 5.01
C VAL A 96 11.92 -21.55 4.19
N SER A 97 11.94 -20.29 3.75
CA SER A 97 13.06 -19.73 2.99
C SER A 97 14.36 -19.70 3.80
N ALA A 98 14.28 -19.46 5.12
CA ALA A 98 15.43 -19.43 6.01
C ALA A 98 15.98 -20.84 6.30
N LEU A 99 15.10 -21.83 6.50
CA LEU A 99 15.50 -23.20 6.84
C LEU A 99 16.02 -24.00 5.64
N PHE A 100 15.40 -23.83 4.47
CA PHE A 100 15.70 -24.64 3.28
C PHE A 100 16.42 -23.88 2.17
N GLY A 101 16.61 -22.57 2.35
CA GLY A 101 17.11 -21.66 1.32
C GLY A 101 16.02 -21.24 0.32
N PRO A 102 16.13 -20.06 -0.31
CA PRO A 102 15.14 -19.57 -1.27
C PRO A 102 14.95 -20.47 -2.52
N ASP A 103 15.94 -21.31 -2.85
CA ASP A 103 15.88 -22.20 -4.00
C ASP A 103 14.84 -23.31 -3.87
N ILE A 104 14.37 -23.62 -2.65
CA ILE A 104 13.27 -24.57 -2.44
C ILE A 104 12.03 -24.18 -3.25
N TRP A 105 11.76 -22.88 -3.38
CA TRP A 105 10.62 -22.34 -4.11
C TRP A 105 10.73 -22.53 -5.64
N ALA A 106 11.92 -22.79 -6.15
CA ALA A 106 12.15 -23.15 -7.55
C ALA A 106 11.92 -24.64 -7.85
N THR A 107 11.73 -25.46 -6.81
CA THR A 107 11.52 -26.90 -6.98
C THR A 107 10.20 -27.17 -7.68
N LYS A 108 10.22 -28.06 -8.68
CA LYS A 108 9.01 -28.49 -9.39
C LYS A 108 8.29 -29.59 -8.62
N LEU A 109 6.98 -29.42 -8.46
CA LEU A 109 6.14 -30.43 -7.84
C LEU A 109 5.99 -31.65 -8.78
N PRO A 110 6.25 -32.89 -8.32
CA PRO A 110 6.31 -34.08 -9.18
C PRO A 110 5.03 -34.37 -9.96
N LEU A 111 3.86 -34.03 -9.39
CA LEU A 111 2.55 -34.36 -9.97
C LEU A 111 2.05 -33.34 -11.00
N PHE A 112 2.44 -32.06 -10.85
CA PHE A 112 1.86 -30.96 -11.64
C PHE A 112 2.89 -30.28 -12.55
N ASN A 113 4.19 -30.55 -12.36
CA ASN A 113 5.29 -29.88 -13.08
C ASN A 113 5.25 -28.34 -12.93
N VAL A 114 4.71 -27.86 -11.82
CA VAL A 114 4.60 -26.44 -11.44
C VAL A 114 5.65 -26.14 -10.36
N GLU A 115 6.27 -24.97 -10.41
CA GLU A 115 7.20 -24.51 -9.37
C GLU A 115 6.48 -24.24 -8.04
N LEU A 116 7.09 -24.64 -6.93
CA LEU A 116 6.53 -24.49 -5.59
C LEU A 116 6.16 -23.03 -5.26
N ARG A 117 6.92 -22.04 -5.76
CA ARG A 117 6.64 -20.61 -5.58
C ARG A 117 5.28 -20.14 -6.10
N LEU A 118 4.67 -20.88 -7.02
CA LEU A 118 3.36 -20.52 -7.57
C LEU A 118 2.22 -20.89 -6.60
N LEU A 119 2.45 -21.77 -5.63
CA LEU A 119 1.48 -22.07 -4.58
C LEU A 119 1.17 -20.86 -3.68
N PRO A 120 2.15 -20.18 -3.05
CA PRO A 120 1.86 -19.00 -2.24
C PRO A 120 1.29 -17.85 -3.09
N VAL A 121 1.69 -17.73 -4.37
CA VAL A 121 1.10 -16.74 -5.30
C VAL A 121 -0.37 -17.04 -5.57
N ALA A 122 -0.72 -18.29 -5.87
CA ALA A 122 -2.11 -18.69 -6.11
C ALA A 122 -2.98 -18.55 -4.85
N ALA A 123 -2.44 -18.90 -3.68
CA ALA A 123 -3.10 -18.70 -2.39
C ALA A 123 -3.35 -17.22 -2.12
N ALA A 124 -2.32 -16.37 -2.30
CA ALA A 124 -2.45 -14.93 -2.12
C ALA A 124 -3.48 -14.33 -3.09
N LEU A 125 -3.44 -14.69 -4.39
CA LEU A 125 -4.42 -14.25 -5.38
C LEU A 125 -5.85 -14.62 -4.96
N SER A 126 -6.06 -15.85 -4.47
CA SER A 126 -7.38 -16.32 -4.04
C SER A 126 -7.91 -15.49 -2.87
N VAL A 127 -7.08 -15.23 -1.86
CA VAL A 127 -7.43 -14.37 -0.72
C VAL A 127 -7.68 -12.94 -1.18
N SER A 128 -6.81 -12.39 -2.03
CA SER A 128 -6.94 -11.04 -2.60
C SER A 128 -8.24 -10.84 -3.37
N LEU A 129 -8.69 -11.84 -4.13
CA LEU A 129 -9.97 -11.78 -4.83
C LEU A 129 -11.16 -11.73 -3.88
N VAL A 130 -11.12 -12.53 -2.79
CA VAL A 130 -12.15 -12.51 -1.76
C VAL A 130 -12.19 -11.16 -1.05
N MET A 131 -11.03 -10.62 -0.64
CA MET A 131 -10.92 -9.31 0.01
C MET A 131 -11.42 -8.18 -0.90
N CYS A 132 -10.99 -8.18 -2.16
CA CYS A 132 -11.43 -7.20 -3.15
C CYS A 132 -12.95 -7.23 -3.34
N TYR A 133 -13.53 -8.43 -3.45
CA TYR A 133 -14.98 -8.59 -3.55
C TYR A 133 -15.70 -8.04 -2.32
N THR A 134 -15.22 -8.35 -1.11
CA THR A 134 -15.85 -7.87 0.13
C THR A 134 -15.75 -6.35 0.26
N ASP A 135 -14.60 -5.75 -0.05
CA ASP A 135 -14.41 -4.30 0.04
C ASP A 135 -15.30 -3.56 -0.96
N ILE A 136 -15.31 -4.01 -2.22
CA ILE A 136 -16.15 -3.42 -3.27
C ILE A 136 -17.63 -3.58 -2.91
N ALA A 137 -18.06 -4.74 -2.41
CA ALA A 137 -19.45 -4.94 -1.99
C ALA A 137 -19.86 -3.95 -0.91
N VAL A 138 -19.00 -3.64 0.07
CA VAL A 138 -19.28 -2.63 1.09
C VAL A 138 -19.31 -1.23 0.48
N ILE A 139 -18.32 -0.87 -0.35
CA ILE A 139 -18.25 0.45 -1.00
C ILE A 139 -19.52 0.73 -1.82
N LEU A 140 -20.01 -0.27 -2.57
CA LEU A 140 -21.18 -0.15 -3.44
C LEU A 140 -22.52 -0.27 -2.69
N SER A 141 -22.53 -0.75 -1.45
CA SER A 141 -23.75 -0.81 -0.63
C SER A 141 -24.23 0.56 -0.12
N GLY A 142 -23.43 1.61 -0.33
CA GLY A 142 -23.70 2.97 0.16
C GLY A 142 -22.99 3.26 1.47
N GLY A 143 -22.55 4.50 1.62
CA GLY A 143 -21.87 4.98 2.81
C GLY A 143 -22.80 5.56 3.88
N VAL A 144 -22.21 5.98 4.99
CA VAL A 144 -22.93 6.54 6.15
C VAL A 144 -23.31 8.02 5.99
N GLY A 145 -22.88 8.66 4.92
CA GLY A 145 -23.19 10.06 4.64
C GLY A 145 -24.56 10.29 4.04
N LYS A 146 -24.86 11.56 3.75
CA LYS A 146 -26.14 11.99 3.18
C LYS A 146 -26.39 11.28 1.85
N ASN A 147 -27.58 10.69 1.69
CA ASN A 147 -27.98 9.93 0.50
C ASN A 147 -27.06 8.72 0.17
N GLY A 148 -26.42 8.12 1.18
CA GLY A 148 -25.51 6.98 0.97
C GLY A 148 -24.12 7.39 0.47
N SER A 149 -23.74 8.66 0.64
CA SER A 149 -22.41 9.18 0.33
C SER A 149 -21.35 8.70 1.33
N THR A 150 -20.08 9.04 1.08
CA THR A 150 -18.98 8.85 2.04
C THR A 150 -19.20 9.64 3.34
N VAL A 151 -18.35 9.44 4.35
CA VAL A 151 -18.35 10.22 5.59
C VAL A 151 -18.23 11.74 5.38
N ALA A 152 -17.69 12.17 4.24
CA ALA A 152 -17.51 13.57 3.89
C ALA A 152 -18.59 14.15 2.97
N GLY A 153 -19.62 13.37 2.61
CA GLY A 153 -20.65 13.85 1.68
C GLY A 153 -20.30 13.68 0.19
N THR A 154 -19.19 13.04 -0.14
CA THR A 154 -18.72 12.83 -1.53
C THR A 154 -19.18 11.49 -2.11
N SER A 155 -19.02 11.32 -3.41
CA SER A 155 -19.29 10.04 -4.07
C SER A 155 -18.50 8.91 -3.43
N VAL A 156 -19.14 7.75 -3.21
CA VAL A 156 -18.45 6.53 -2.73
C VAL A 156 -17.35 6.07 -3.67
N LEU A 157 -17.33 6.54 -4.93
CA LEU A 157 -16.29 6.24 -5.91
C LEU A 157 -15.17 7.28 -5.97
N SER A 158 -15.29 8.42 -5.29
CA SER A 158 -14.28 9.48 -5.39
C SER A 158 -12.86 9.04 -4.98
N PRO A 159 -12.65 8.14 -3.99
CA PRO A 159 -11.32 7.66 -3.66
C PRO A 159 -10.67 6.77 -4.74
N SER A 160 -11.41 6.31 -5.76
CA SER A 160 -10.81 5.54 -6.86
C SER A 160 -9.82 6.37 -7.68
N ILE A 161 -10.05 7.68 -7.78
CA ILE A 161 -9.24 8.58 -8.64
C ILE A 161 -7.79 8.64 -8.13
N PRO A 162 -7.51 8.95 -6.85
CA PRO A 162 -6.13 9.19 -6.44
C PRO A 162 -5.27 7.93 -6.44
N ILE A 163 -5.84 6.76 -6.11
CA ILE A 163 -5.11 5.49 -6.24
C ILE A 163 -4.89 5.11 -7.71
N ALA A 164 -5.86 5.36 -8.60
CA ALA A 164 -5.68 5.12 -10.03
C ALA A 164 -4.58 6.00 -10.63
N LEU A 165 -4.43 7.24 -10.15
CA LEU A 165 -3.33 8.14 -10.55
C LEU A 165 -1.94 7.64 -10.11
N VAL A 166 -1.85 6.62 -9.24
CA VAL A 166 -0.58 5.96 -8.89
C VAL A 166 -0.44 4.66 -9.66
N VAL A 167 -1.42 3.77 -9.57
CA VAL A 167 -1.35 2.40 -10.11
C VAL A 167 -1.36 2.39 -11.64
N VAL A 168 -2.16 3.23 -12.29
CA VAL A 168 -2.24 3.27 -13.76
C VAL A 168 -0.93 3.79 -14.36
N PRO A 169 -0.35 4.92 -13.91
CA PRO A 169 0.97 5.33 -14.37
C PRO A 169 2.05 4.31 -14.06
N ALA A 170 2.04 3.65 -12.90
CA ALA A 170 2.98 2.57 -12.61
C ALA A 170 2.92 1.45 -13.66
N PHE A 171 1.71 1.00 -14.00
CA PHE A 171 1.55 -0.03 -15.02
C PHE A 171 1.97 0.46 -16.41
N ILE A 172 1.57 1.67 -16.81
CA ILE A 172 1.95 2.23 -18.11
C ILE A 172 3.46 2.39 -18.21
N ILE A 173 4.10 2.93 -17.18
CA ILE A 173 5.55 3.15 -17.14
C ILE A 173 6.30 1.83 -17.25
N TYR A 174 5.83 0.79 -16.53
CA TYR A 174 6.35 -0.56 -16.70
C TYR A 174 6.23 -1.02 -18.16
N GLN A 175 5.03 -0.98 -18.74
CA GLN A 175 4.78 -1.52 -20.10
C GLN A 175 5.44 -0.73 -21.23
N LYS A 176 5.68 0.57 -21.05
CA LYS A 176 6.20 1.47 -22.10
C LYS A 176 7.69 1.77 -21.97
N SER A 177 8.34 1.37 -20.89
CA SER A 177 9.77 1.63 -20.69
C SER A 177 10.60 0.97 -21.79
N THR A 178 11.35 1.77 -22.54
CA THR A 178 12.28 1.26 -23.56
C THR A 178 13.57 0.71 -22.95
N THR A 179 13.85 1.08 -21.69
CA THR A 179 15.02 0.57 -20.94
C THR A 179 14.66 -0.58 -20.00
N SER A 180 13.39 -1.04 -20.00
CA SER A 180 12.89 -2.05 -19.06
C SER A 180 13.26 -1.70 -17.60
N ILE A 181 13.00 -0.45 -17.21
CA ILE A 181 13.46 0.10 -15.93
C ILE A 181 12.95 -0.72 -14.74
N TYR A 182 11.73 -1.25 -14.84
CA TYR A 182 11.13 -2.09 -13.80
C TYR A 182 11.84 -3.44 -13.71
N GLU A 183 12.11 -4.11 -14.83
CA GLU A 183 12.76 -5.42 -14.84
C GLU A 183 14.21 -5.36 -14.36
N HIS A 184 14.93 -4.28 -14.65
CA HIS A 184 16.30 -4.08 -14.18
C HIS A 184 16.36 -3.63 -12.71
N HIS A 185 15.38 -2.85 -12.23
CA HIS A 185 15.37 -2.29 -10.88
C HIS A 185 14.03 -2.48 -10.14
N PRO A 186 13.52 -3.72 -10.00
CA PRO A 186 12.15 -3.97 -9.55
C PRO A 186 11.90 -3.54 -8.11
N CYS A 187 12.87 -3.76 -7.21
CA CYS A 187 12.76 -3.35 -5.80
C CYS A 187 12.68 -1.83 -5.67
N LEU A 188 13.57 -1.10 -6.36
CA LEU A 188 13.57 0.36 -6.35
C LEU A 188 12.26 0.91 -6.89
N TYR A 189 11.76 0.33 -7.99
CA TYR A 189 10.51 0.70 -8.62
C TYR A 189 9.31 0.52 -7.68
N ILE A 190 9.18 -0.67 -7.07
CA ILE A 190 8.09 -1.00 -6.15
C ILE A 190 8.12 -0.10 -4.92
N ILE A 191 9.30 0.17 -4.35
CA ILE A 191 9.42 1.07 -3.19
C ILE A 191 9.05 2.50 -3.60
N ALA A 192 9.52 3.01 -4.74
CA ALA A 192 9.22 4.37 -5.17
C ALA A 192 7.72 4.62 -5.32
N PHE A 193 7.02 3.78 -6.10
CA PHE A 193 5.57 3.89 -6.28
C PHE A 193 4.79 3.49 -5.02
N GLY A 194 5.32 2.55 -4.25
CA GLY A 194 4.76 2.15 -2.96
C GLY A 194 4.73 3.31 -1.97
N MET A 195 5.77 4.13 -1.89
CA MET A 195 5.78 5.33 -1.03
C MET A 195 4.77 6.39 -1.48
N VAL A 196 4.57 6.56 -2.79
CA VAL A 196 3.51 7.44 -3.31
C VAL A 196 2.13 6.91 -2.90
N ALA A 197 1.88 5.61 -3.09
CA ALA A 197 0.62 4.98 -2.70
C ALA A 197 0.38 5.00 -1.18
N ALA A 198 1.42 4.80 -0.38
CA ALA A 198 1.39 4.93 1.08
C ALA A 198 0.95 6.34 1.48
N LYS A 199 1.54 7.39 0.87
CA LYS A 199 1.09 8.77 1.11
C LYS A 199 -0.38 9.00 0.72
N VAL A 200 -0.80 8.53 -0.45
CA VAL A 200 -2.20 8.64 -0.88
C VAL A 200 -3.15 7.92 0.10
N THR A 201 -2.72 6.78 0.66
CA THR A 201 -3.45 6.06 1.71
C THR A 201 -3.56 6.88 2.98
N ASN A 202 -2.45 7.47 3.45
CA ASN A 202 -2.45 8.31 4.66
C ASN A 202 -3.38 9.53 4.50
N ARG A 203 -3.42 10.13 3.31
CA ARG A 203 -4.36 11.22 3.02
C ARG A 203 -5.82 10.77 3.13
N LEU A 204 -6.13 9.55 2.70
CA LEU A 204 -7.47 8.97 2.83
C LEU A 204 -7.83 8.69 4.29
N VAL A 205 -6.89 8.17 5.09
CA VAL A 205 -7.04 7.99 6.54
C VAL A 205 -7.36 9.32 7.22
N VAL A 206 -6.58 10.37 6.91
CA VAL A 206 -6.83 11.74 7.43
C VAL A 206 -8.19 12.26 7.00
N ALA A 207 -8.55 12.12 5.72
CA ALA A 207 -9.87 12.54 5.23
C ALA A 207 -11.01 11.82 5.95
N HIS A 208 -10.85 10.54 6.27
CA HIS A 208 -11.81 9.77 7.07
C HIS A 208 -11.96 10.34 8.48
N MET A 209 -10.86 10.47 9.22
CA MET A 209 -10.87 10.95 10.61
C MET A 209 -11.43 12.37 10.71
N CYS A 210 -11.07 13.24 9.76
CA CYS A 210 -11.55 14.63 9.71
C CYS A 210 -12.95 14.76 9.09
N ARG A 211 -13.51 13.69 8.54
CA ARG A 211 -14.76 13.70 7.75
C ARG A 211 -14.75 14.75 6.64
N SER A 212 -13.60 14.92 6.01
CA SER A 212 -13.36 15.92 4.98
C SER A 212 -13.24 15.26 3.61
N GLU A 213 -13.44 16.06 2.56
CA GLU A 213 -13.14 15.63 1.21
C GLU A 213 -11.63 15.41 1.06
N MET A 214 -11.25 14.49 0.16
CA MET A 214 -9.85 14.21 -0.15
C MET A 214 -9.50 14.85 -1.48
N ASP A 215 -8.51 15.75 -1.52
CA ASP A 215 -8.10 16.33 -2.81
C ASP A 215 -7.45 15.26 -3.68
N TYR A 216 -7.80 15.27 -4.96
CA TYR A 216 -7.34 14.25 -5.90
C TYR A 216 -5.87 14.40 -6.30
N MET A 217 -5.39 15.65 -6.39
CA MET A 217 -4.01 15.93 -6.72
C MET A 217 -3.14 15.92 -5.48
N ASP A 218 -1.91 15.46 -5.64
CA ASP A 218 -0.91 15.49 -4.59
C ASP A 218 0.47 15.71 -5.21
N SER A 219 1.34 16.39 -4.45
CA SER A 219 2.71 16.64 -4.89
C SER A 219 3.52 15.35 -5.05
N ALA A 220 3.20 14.26 -4.34
CA ALA A 220 3.84 12.95 -4.52
C ALA A 220 3.66 12.37 -5.94
N LEU A 221 2.66 12.82 -6.70
CA LEU A 221 2.48 12.41 -8.10
C LEU A 221 3.52 13.02 -9.05
N LEU A 222 4.31 14.00 -8.61
CA LEU A 222 5.36 14.61 -9.45
C LEU A 222 6.41 13.59 -9.88
N GLY A 223 6.82 12.68 -9.00
CA GLY A 223 7.79 11.62 -9.32
C GLY A 223 7.32 10.71 -10.45
N PRO A 224 6.17 10.02 -10.29
CA PRO A 224 5.54 9.25 -11.36
C PRO A 224 5.27 10.06 -12.63
N GLY A 225 4.81 11.32 -12.48
CA GLY A 225 4.54 12.22 -13.59
C GLY A 225 5.79 12.53 -14.42
N MET A 226 6.94 12.75 -13.77
CA MET A 226 8.22 12.95 -14.46
C MET A 226 8.66 11.71 -15.25
N LEU A 227 8.50 10.50 -14.69
CA LEU A 227 8.79 9.25 -15.40
C LEU A 227 7.89 9.08 -16.62
N PHE A 228 6.58 9.28 -16.43
CA PHE A 228 5.59 9.18 -17.51
C PHE A 228 5.89 10.16 -18.65
N LEU A 229 6.14 11.43 -18.33
CA LEU A 229 6.47 12.45 -19.32
C LEU A 229 7.80 12.16 -20.02
N ASN A 230 8.82 11.70 -19.28
CA ASN A 230 10.10 11.35 -19.88
C ASN A 230 9.95 10.24 -20.92
N GLN A 231 9.19 9.18 -20.62
CA GLN A 231 8.89 8.12 -21.59
C GLN A 231 8.09 8.62 -22.79
N TYR A 232 7.12 9.51 -22.57
CA TYR A 232 6.34 10.12 -23.66
C TYR A 232 7.24 10.89 -24.64
N PHE A 233 8.29 11.55 -24.14
CA PHE A 233 9.30 12.25 -24.93
C PHE A 233 10.52 11.38 -25.27
N ASN A 234 10.31 10.09 -25.54
CA ASN A 234 11.32 9.13 -25.99
C ASN A 234 12.52 8.94 -25.04
N THR A 235 12.30 9.06 -23.72
CA THR A 235 13.32 8.78 -22.70
C THR A 235 14.57 9.64 -22.87
N PHE A 236 14.38 10.96 -23.04
CA PHE A 236 15.49 11.92 -23.22
C PHE A 236 16.45 11.95 -22.01
N ILE A 237 15.90 11.79 -20.80
CA ILE A 237 16.66 11.71 -19.55
C ILE A 237 16.75 10.24 -19.12
N ASN A 238 17.85 9.87 -18.47
CA ASN A 238 18.03 8.53 -17.92
C ASN A 238 16.90 8.18 -16.94
N GLU A 239 16.13 7.14 -17.31
CA GLU A 239 14.99 6.62 -16.56
C GLU A 239 15.35 6.22 -15.12
N TYR A 240 16.50 5.57 -14.90
CA TYR A 240 16.98 5.17 -13.58
C TYR A 240 17.24 6.37 -12.66
N ALA A 241 17.83 7.45 -13.19
CA ALA A 241 18.08 8.67 -12.43
C ALA A 241 16.76 9.33 -11.99
N ILE A 242 15.76 9.38 -12.87
CA ILE A 242 14.43 9.91 -12.53
C ILE A 242 13.76 9.00 -11.49
N LEU A 243 13.92 7.67 -11.58
CA LEU A 243 13.34 6.76 -10.59
C LEU A 243 13.95 6.94 -9.19
N ILE A 244 15.27 7.14 -9.09
CA ILE A 244 15.91 7.49 -7.82
C ILE A 244 15.34 8.82 -7.29
N LEU A 245 15.25 9.84 -8.15
CA LEU A 245 14.68 11.13 -7.77
C LEU A 245 13.23 10.98 -7.30
N CYS A 246 12.43 10.17 -8.00
CA CYS A 246 11.06 9.83 -7.62
C CYS A 246 11.01 9.20 -6.23
N LEU A 247 11.88 8.23 -5.92
CA LEU A 247 11.94 7.62 -4.60
C LEU A 247 12.29 8.68 -3.53
N VAL A 248 13.41 9.38 -3.69
CA VAL A 248 13.90 10.36 -2.70
C VAL A 248 12.84 11.43 -2.44
N TYR A 249 12.24 11.95 -3.52
CA TYR A 249 11.17 12.93 -3.42
C TYR A 249 9.95 12.35 -2.70
N SER A 250 9.48 11.15 -3.05
CA SER A 250 8.28 10.53 -2.46
C SER A 250 8.47 10.24 -0.98
N VAL A 251 9.65 9.74 -0.57
CA VAL A 251 10.00 9.51 0.83
C VAL A 251 10.02 10.84 1.60
N GLY A 252 10.75 11.84 1.11
CA GLY A 252 10.82 13.14 1.78
C GLY A 252 9.46 13.82 1.89
N ASN A 253 8.64 13.70 0.85
CA ASN A 253 7.30 14.25 0.79
C ASN A 253 6.32 13.53 1.75
N LEU A 254 6.40 12.21 1.87
CA LEU A 254 5.65 11.42 2.85
C LEU A 254 6.05 11.73 4.29
N VAL A 255 7.36 11.81 4.57
CA VAL A 255 7.87 12.17 5.90
C VAL A 255 7.43 13.58 6.28
N HIS A 256 7.60 14.55 5.37
CA HIS A 256 7.16 15.92 5.59
C HIS A 256 5.65 15.99 5.89
N TYR A 257 4.83 15.32 5.06
CA TYR A 257 3.38 15.24 5.28
C TYR A 257 3.04 14.63 6.64
N SER A 258 3.66 13.52 7.01
CA SER A 258 3.40 12.82 8.27
C SER A 258 3.78 13.70 9.48
N VAL A 259 4.95 14.34 9.45
CA VAL A 259 5.38 15.25 10.52
C VAL A 259 4.44 16.45 10.65
N THR A 260 4.06 17.07 9.53
CA THR A 260 3.16 18.23 9.54
C THR A 260 1.78 17.87 10.08
N VAL A 261 1.17 16.78 9.61
CA VAL A 261 -0.16 16.36 10.07
C VAL A 261 -0.12 15.93 11.53
N CYS A 262 0.89 15.15 11.95
CA CYS A 262 1.05 14.80 13.36
C CYS A 262 1.16 16.04 14.25
N ASN A 263 1.98 17.03 13.87
CA ASN A 263 2.12 18.28 14.62
C ASN A 263 0.81 19.09 14.68
N GLN A 264 0.06 19.14 13.58
CA GLN A 264 -1.26 19.81 13.53
C GLN A 264 -2.27 19.13 14.46
N ILE A 265 -2.32 17.79 14.46
CA ILE A 265 -3.21 17.02 15.33
C ILE A 265 -2.77 17.17 16.79
N CYS A 266 -1.47 17.08 17.11
CA CYS A 266 -0.95 17.32 18.45
C CYS A 266 -1.34 18.71 18.96
N ALA A 267 -1.16 19.74 18.14
CA ALA A 267 -1.54 21.11 18.50
C ALA A 267 -3.05 21.25 18.76
N HIS A 268 -3.89 20.60 17.93
CA HIS A 268 -5.34 20.61 18.08
C HIS A 268 -5.80 19.85 19.34
N LEU A 269 -5.20 18.70 19.62
CA LEU A 269 -5.50 17.84 20.77
C LEU A 269 -4.78 18.26 22.06
N GLN A 270 -3.96 19.33 22.00
CA GLN A 270 -3.14 19.81 23.12
C GLN A 270 -2.18 18.74 23.69
N ILE A 271 -1.67 17.86 22.82
CA ILE A 271 -0.66 16.88 23.17
C ILE A 271 0.70 17.59 23.17
N PRO A 272 1.44 17.61 24.29
CA PRO A 272 2.74 18.26 24.34
C PRO A 272 3.73 17.55 23.40
N PRO A 273 4.68 18.27 22.79
CA PRO A 273 5.78 17.65 22.07
C PRO A 273 6.53 16.71 23.03
N ALA A 274 7.00 15.57 22.52
CA ALA A 274 7.81 14.65 23.30
C ALA A 274 8.97 15.43 23.93
N ALA A 275 9.10 15.37 25.25
CA ALA A 275 10.25 15.94 25.94
C ALA A 275 11.47 15.11 25.55
N ASP A 276 12.45 15.76 24.91
CA ASP A 276 13.77 15.20 24.60
C ASP A 276 14.52 14.77 25.88
#